data_AF-A0A255DE86-F1
#
_entry.id   AF-A0A255DE86-F1
#
_cell.length_a   1.000
_cell.length_b   1.000
_cell.length_c   1.000
_cell.angle_alpha   90.00
_cell.angle_beta   90.00
_cell.angle_gamma   90.00
#
_symmetry.space_group_name_H-M   'P 1'
#
loop_
_entity.id
_entity.type
_entity.pdbx_description
1 polymer ?
#
loop_
_entity_poly.entity_id
_entity_poly.type
_entity_poly.pdbx_seq_one_letter_code
_entity_poly.pdbx_strand_id
1 'polypeptide(L)' 'MDRNDDPVRVGATVKALREAYGWKLGKFAVAVGTTHPHLSNIESGRKRLTPEMARKIADTLGVPLAAITTSRPVDDVA' A
#
# COMPACT_ATOMS: atom_id res chain seq x y z
N MET A 1 -10.60 7.08 17.56
CA MET A 1 -10.13 5.76 17.07
C MET A 1 -10.12 5.83 15.57
N ASP A 2 -8.98 6.21 15.00
CA ASP A 2 -8.77 6.38 13.58
C ASP A 2 -9.06 5.08 12.81
N ARG A 3 -10.18 5.07 12.09
CA ARG A 3 -10.59 3.98 11.18
C ARG A 3 -9.61 3.77 10.01
N ASN A 4 -8.51 4.52 9.95
CA ASN A 4 -7.55 4.52 8.85
C ASN A 4 -6.47 3.41 8.95
N ASP A 5 -6.45 2.61 10.00
CA ASP A 5 -5.35 1.67 10.31
C ASP A 5 -5.66 0.18 10.08
N ASP A 6 -6.75 -0.17 9.39
CA ASP A 6 -7.05 -1.57 9.07
C ASP A 6 -5.96 -2.17 8.15
N PRO A 7 -5.16 -3.14 8.63
CA PRO A 7 -4.06 -3.72 7.85
C PRO A 7 -4.54 -4.40 6.56
N VAL A 8 -5.74 -4.97 6.55
CA VAL A 8 -6.33 -5.64 5.39
C VAL A 8 -6.70 -4.61 4.33
N ARG A 9 -7.35 -3.50 4.72
CA ARG A 9 -7.69 -2.44 3.77
C ARG A 9 -6.44 -1.78 3.19
N VAL A 10 -5.49 -1.41 4.05
CA VAL A 10 -4.22 -0.78 3.61
C VAL A 10 -3.45 -1.72 2.68
N GLY A 11 -3.37 -3.01 3.01
CA GLY A 11 -2.76 -4.03 2.17
C GLY A 11 -3.43 -4.13 0.79
N ALA A 12 -4.77 -4.17 0.76
CA ALA A 12 -5.54 -4.19 -0.47
C ALA A 12 -5.32 -2.94 -1.34
N THR A 13 -5.24 -1.75 -0.73
CA THR A 13 -4.92 -0.50 -1.44
C THR A 13 -3.54 -0.54 -2.08
N VAL A 14 -2.52 -1.00 -1.35
CA VAL A 14 -1.15 -1.14 -1.89
C VAL A 14 -1.15 -2.10 -3.08
N LYS A 15 -1.85 -3.23 -2.97
CA LYS A 15 -1.98 -4.21 -4.05
C LYS A 15 -2.65 -3.59 -5.29
N ALA A 16 -3.77 -2.89 -5.10
CA ALA A 16 -4.50 -2.26 -6.18
C ALA A 16 -3.67 -1.19 -6.90
N LEU A 17 -2.97 -0.33 -6.14
CA LEU A 17 -2.05 0.66 -6.71
C LEU A 17 -0.90 -0.02 -7.46
N ARG A 18 -0.27 -1.04 -6.87
CA ARG A 18 0.80 -1.78 -7.53
C ARG A 18 0.34 -2.34 -8.88
N GLU A 19 -0.83 -2.94 -8.92
CA GLU A 19 -1.40 -3.53 -10.14
C GLU A 19 -1.82 -2.47 -11.17
N ALA A 20 -2.44 -1.36 -10.73
CA ALA A 20 -2.82 -0.25 -11.59
C ALA A 20 -1.63 0.40 -12.30
N TYR A 21 -0.48 0.48 -11.62
CA TYR A 21 0.78 1.00 -12.18
C TYR A 21 1.60 -0.08 -12.92
N GLY A 22 1.07 -1.30 -13.10
CA GLY A 22 1.72 -2.36 -13.88
C GLY A 22 2.91 -3.03 -13.20
N TRP A 23 3.05 -2.87 -11.88
CA TRP A 23 4.17 -3.44 -11.14
C TRP A 23 3.95 -4.91 -10.80
N LYS A 24 4.92 -5.75 -11.17
CA LYS A 24 5.00 -7.12 -10.66
C LYS A 24 5.49 -7.13 -9.21
N LEU A 25 4.84 -7.92 -8.36
CA LEU A 25 5.09 -8.00 -6.91
C LEU A 25 6.58 -8.15 -6.56
N GLY A 26 7.30 -9.06 -7.21
CA GLY A 26 8.73 -9.26 -6.97
C GLY A 26 9.60 -8.06 -7.33
N LYS A 27 9.35 -7.41 -8.48
CA LYS A 27 10.09 -6.20 -8.89
C LYS A 27 9.77 -5.02 -7.98
N PHE A 28 8.51 -4.90 -7.58
CA PHE A 28 8.07 -3.86 -6.66
C PHE A 28 8.69 -4.01 -5.27
N ALA A 29 8.76 -5.24 -4.74
CA ALA A 29 9.41 -5.50 -3.47
C ALA A 29 10.87 -5.02 -3.48
N VAL A 30 11.62 -5.35 -4.53
CA VAL A 30 13.01 -4.89 -4.70
C VAL A 30 13.09 -3.37 -4.81
N ALA A 31 12.21 -2.73 -5.59
CA ALA A 31 12.19 -1.28 -5.76
C ALA A 31 11.90 -0.53 -4.46
N VAL A 32 10.99 -1.04 -3.64
CA VAL A 32 10.64 -0.50 -2.32
C VAL A 32 11.74 -0.77 -1.27
N GLY A 33 12.71 -1.66 -1.57
CA GLY A 33 13.76 -2.07 -0.64
C GLY A 33 13.28 -3.09 0.39
N THR A 34 12.41 -4.03 -0.03
CA THR A 34 11.90 -5.10 0.81
C THR A 34 11.90 -6.47 0.12
N THR A 35 11.52 -7.51 0.85
CA THR A 35 11.49 -8.87 0.31
C THR A 35 10.10 -9.22 -0.23
N HIS A 36 10.05 -10.09 -1.25
CA HIS A 36 8.80 -10.57 -1.84
C HIS A 36 7.81 -11.14 -0.80
N PRO A 37 8.23 -11.99 0.17
CA PRO A 37 7.33 -12.50 1.20
C PRO A 37 6.86 -11.40 2.15
N HIS A 38 7.70 -10.40 2.44
CA HIS A 38 7.32 -9.32 3.34
C HIS A 38 6.22 -8.44 2.73
N LEU A 39 6.38 -8.06 1.46
CA LEU A 39 5.39 -7.29 0.74
C LEU A 39 4.09 -8.06 0.55
N SER A 40 4.15 -9.36 0.23
CA SER A 40 2.97 -10.22 0.11
C SER A 40 2.17 -10.31 1.41
N ASN A 41 2.84 -10.39 2.57
CA ASN A 41 2.18 -10.39 3.87
C ASN A 41 1.51 -9.05 4.19
N ILE A 42 2.09 -7.93 3.75
CA ILE A 42 1.49 -6.60 3.87
C ILE A 42 0.25 -6.50 2.98
N GLU A 43 0.34 -6.87 1.70
CA GLU A 43 -0.78 -6.82 0.76
C GLU A 43 -1.95 -7.72 1.18
N SER A 44 -1.66 -8.81 1.88
CA SER A 44 -2.68 -9.73 2.41
C SER A 44 -3.26 -9.28 3.76
N GLY A 45 -2.79 -8.17 4.33
CA GLY A 45 -3.18 -7.69 5.67
C GLY A 45 -2.67 -8.54 6.83
N ARG A 46 -1.85 -9.56 6.57
CA ARG A 46 -1.25 -10.42 7.60
C ARG A 46 -0.21 -9.68 8.43
N LYS A 47 0.37 -8.62 7.87
CA LYS A 47 1.33 -7.77 8.56
C LYS A 47 0.96 -6.30 8.42
N ARG A 48 1.03 -5.58 9.53
CA ARG A 48 0.79 -4.14 9.54
C ARG A 48 1.88 -3.41 8.75
N LEU A 49 1.45 -2.50 7.88
CA LEU A 49 2.34 -1.60 7.16
C LEU A 49 2.91 -0.57 8.14
N THR A 50 4.23 -0.48 8.25
CA THR A 50 4.87 0.56 9.07
C THR A 50 4.84 1.92 8.34
N PRO A 51 4.80 3.05 9.06
CA PRO A 51 4.81 4.38 8.43
C PRO A 51 6.02 4.61 7.50
N GLU A 52 7.18 4.07 7.87
CA GLU A 52 8.39 4.12 7.03
C GLU A 52 8.20 3.36 5.71
N MET A 53 7.64 2.16 5.77
CA MET A 53 7.39 1.35 4.58
C MET A 53 6.30 1.98 3.72
N ALA A 54 5.27 2.57 4.33
CA ALA A 54 4.23 3.28 3.61
C ALA A 54 4.81 4.46 2.81
N ARG A 55 5.76 5.19 3.38
CA ARG A 55 6.48 6.26 2.67
C ARG A 55 7.30 5.72 1.50
N LYS A 56 8.08 4.66 1.71
CA LYS A 56 8.86 4.02 0.62
C LYS A 56 7.98 3.55 -0.55
N ILE A 57 6.82 2.96 -0.23
CA ILE A 57 5.82 2.53 -1.23
C ILE A 57 5.26 3.74 -1.98
N ALA A 58 4.86 4.79 -1.25
CA ALA A 58 4.36 6.04 -1.82
C ALA A 58 5.37 6.69 -2.76
N ASP A 59 6.63 6.79 -2.34
CA ASP A 59 7.74 7.35 -3.12
C ASP A 59 8.02 6.52 -4.38
N THR A 60 7.98 5.19 -4.27
CA THR A 60 8.21 4.28 -5.41
C THR A 60 7.08 4.34 -6.43
N LEU A 61 5.84 4.50 -5.97
CA LEU A 61 4.66 4.63 -6.83
C LEU A 61 4.45 6.07 -7.35
N GLY A 62 5.15 7.05 -6.78
CA GLY A 62 4.96 8.47 -7.08
C GLY A 62 3.59 9.00 -6.63
N VAL A 63 3.02 8.41 -5.57
CA VAL A 63 1.71 8.80 -5.01
C VAL A 63 1.87 9.44 -3.64
N PRO A 64 0.96 10.33 -3.21
CA PRO A 64 0.97 10.83 -1.83
C PRO A 64 0.75 9.70 -0.82
N LEU A 65 1.39 9.77 0.36
CA LEU A 65 1.15 8.81 1.45
C LEU A 65 -0.34 8.69 1.81
N ALA A 66 -1.08 9.80 1.70
CA ALA A 66 -2.52 9.83 1.89
C ALA A 66 -3.27 8.89 0.93
N ALA A 67 -2.77 8.62 -0.28
CA ALA A 67 -3.41 7.68 -1.20
C ALA A 67 -3.40 6.23 -0.68
N ILE A 68 -2.48 5.91 0.24
CA ILE A 68 -2.36 4.59 0.86
C ILE A 68 -3.10 4.53 2.20
N THR A 69 -2.99 5.60 3.00
CA THR A 69 -3.48 5.63 4.39
C THR A 69 -4.86 6.25 4.55
N THR A 70 -5.32 7.09 3.62
CA THR A 70 -6.63 7.73 3.69
C THR A 70 -7.70 6.76 3.20
N SER A 71 -8.65 6.44 4.08
CA SER A 71 -9.92 5.86 3.68
C SER A 71 -10.84 6.99 3.23
N ARG A 72 -10.65 7.50 2.01
CA ARG A 72 -11.72 8.28 1.38
C ARG A 72 -12.72 7.28 0.81
N PRO A 73 -13.97 7.24 1.29
CA PRO A 73 -15.02 6.56 0.54
C PRO A 73 -15.11 7.23 -0.83
N VAL A 74 -15.33 6.42 -1.86
CA VAL A 74 -15.41 6.85 -3.26
C VAL A 74 -16.66 7.69 -3.57
N ASP A 75 -17.46 8.03 -2.55
CA ASP A 75 -18.75 8.73 -2.69
C ASP A 75 -18.68 10.26 -2.80
N ASP A 76 -17.49 10.89 -2.71
CA ASP A 76 -17.33 12.36 -2.84
C ASP A 76 -16.91 12.81 -4.26
N VAL A 77 -17.31 12.06 -5.29
CA VAL A 77 -17.24 12.50 -6.69
C VAL A 77 -18.60 12.29 -7.34
N ALA A 78 -19.56 13.15 -6.99
CA ALA A 78 -20.85 13.29 -7.66
C ALA A 78 -21.01 14.75 -8.11
#